data_AF-A0A950WDE1-F1
#
_entry.id   AF-A0A950WDE1-F1
#
_cell.length_a   1.000
_cell.length_b   1.000
_cell.length_c   1.000
_cell.angle_alpha   90.00
_cell.angle_beta   90.00
_cell.angle_gamma   90.00
#
_symmetry.space_group_name_H-M   'P 1'
#
loop_
_entity.id
_entity.type
_entity.pdbx_description
1 polymer ?
#
loop_
_entity_poly.entity_id
_entity_poly.type
_entity_poly.pdbx_seq_one_letter_code
_entity_poly.pdbx_strand_id
1 'polypeptide(L)'
;MTAARIIRIIGGIAGLIALTLGLAFWIAQLNFISIHMLFGLIVTLSLLILAIMAVFTRGLRLLGAISIVYALIVPIFGLTQATLLIGSMHWLIQTAHLLIGIGALALMAVISARYLRLKQTVASVTRQ
;
A
#
# COMPACT_ATOMS: atom_id res chain seq x y z
N MET A 1 -13.30 14.36 6.28
CA MET A 1 -13.65 13.14 5.50
C MET A 1 -12.92 13.08 4.16
N THR A 2 -12.60 14.23 3.56
CA THR A 2 -11.97 14.35 2.23
C THR A 2 -10.56 13.75 2.18
N ALA A 3 -9.71 13.99 3.20
CA ALA A 3 -8.31 13.55 3.20
C ALA A 3 -8.14 12.04 2.98
N ALA A 4 -8.80 11.19 3.78
CA ALA A 4 -8.70 9.73 3.64
C ALA A 4 -9.15 9.24 2.25
N ARG A 5 -10.14 9.90 1.64
CA ARG A 5 -10.63 9.57 0.30
C ARG A 5 -9.61 9.96 -0.77
N ILE A 6 -9.05 11.17 -0.67
CA ILE A 6 -8.00 11.65 -1.59
C ILE A 6 -6.78 10.73 -1.52
N ILE A 7 -6.30 10.42 -0.32
CA ILE A 7 -5.12 9.56 -0.13
C ILE A 7 -5.37 8.16 -0.73
N ARG A 8 -6.56 7.57 -0.53
CA ARG A 8 -6.91 6.29 -1.14
C ARG A 8 -6.87 6.35 -2.67
N ILE A 9 -7.39 7.43 -3.28
CA ILE A 9 -7.40 7.58 -4.74
C ILE A 9 -5.98 7.70 -5.27
N ILE A 10 -5.16 8.57 -4.67
CA ILE A 10 -3.75 8.75 -5.04
C ILE A 10 -2.99 7.42 -4.93
N GLY A 11 -3.06 6.78 -3.77
CA GLY A 11 -2.39 5.50 -3.53
C GLY A 11 -2.90 4.38 -4.43
N GLY A 12 -4.20 4.36 -4.75
CA GLY A 12 -4.79 3.38 -5.66
C GLY A 12 -4.30 3.54 -7.10
N ILE A 13 -4.29 4.77 -7.63
CA ILE A 13 -3.78 5.06 -8.98
C ILE A 13 -2.28 4.75 -9.04
N ALA A 14 -1.51 5.21 -8.05
CA ALA A 14 -0.08 4.90 -7.96
C ALA A 14 0.17 3.39 -7.88
N GLY A 15 -0.68 2.66 -7.16
CA GLY A 15 -0.64 1.21 -7.07
C GLY A 15 -0.83 0.51 -8.41
N LEU A 16 -1.82 0.93 -9.19
CA LEU A 16 -2.06 0.37 -10.52
C LEU A 16 -0.89 0.64 -11.46
N ILE A 17 -0.31 1.85 -11.41
CA ILE A 17 0.87 2.19 -12.21
C ILE A 17 2.08 1.34 -11.76
N ALA A 18 2.37 1.29 -10.46
CA ALA A 18 3.49 0.50 -9.93
C ALA A 18 3.35 -0.99 -10.28
N LEU A 19 2.14 -1.55 -10.17
CA LEU A 19 1.83 -2.94 -10.53
C LEU A 19 2.09 -3.20 -12.01
N THR A 20 1.59 -2.32 -12.87
CA THR A 20 1.78 -2.42 -14.32
C THR A 20 3.26 -2.35 -14.69
N LEU A 21 4.00 -1.40 -14.12
CA LEU A 21 5.44 -1.25 -14.37
C LEU A 21 6.25 -2.44 -13.83
N GLY A 22 5.88 -2.98 -12.67
CA GLY A 22 6.53 -4.17 -12.10
C GLY A 22 6.33 -5.41 -12.97
N LEU A 23 5.12 -5.64 -13.47
CA LEU A 23 4.82 -6.73 -14.40
C LEU A 23 5.49 -6.53 -15.75
N ALA A 24 5.53 -5.29 -16.27
CA ALA A 24 6.24 -4.96 -17.51
C ALA A 24 7.75 -5.23 -17.40
N PHE A 25 8.35 -4.91 -16.25
CA PHE A 25 9.74 -5.25 -15.97
C PHE A 25 9.94 -6.77 -15.88
N TRP A 26 9.10 -7.47 -15.13
CA TRP A 26 9.25 -8.90 -14.90
C TRP A 26 9.03 -9.74 -16.17
N ILE A 27 7.94 -9.50 -16.89
CA ILE A 27 7.49 -10.37 -18.00
C ILE A 27 8.08 -9.90 -19.33
N ALA A 28 8.07 -8.58 -19.57
CA ALA A 28 8.45 -8.00 -20.87
C ALA A 28 9.85 -7.38 -20.86
N GLN A 29 10.58 -7.46 -19.74
CA GLN A 29 11.96 -6.94 -19.61
C GLN A 29 12.08 -5.43 -19.93
N LEU A 30 10.99 -4.67 -19.74
CA LEU A 30 10.98 -3.22 -19.94
C LEU A 30 11.58 -2.50 -18.72
N ASN A 31 12.65 -1.72 -18.92
CA ASN A 31 13.37 -1.09 -17.82
C ASN A 31 12.78 0.27 -17.42
N PHE A 32 11.81 0.26 -16.52
CA PHE A 32 11.22 1.46 -15.90
C PHE A 32 11.35 1.48 -14.38
N ILE A 33 12.45 0.91 -13.84
CA ILE A 33 12.58 0.65 -12.41
C ILE A 33 12.51 1.91 -11.55
N SER A 34 13.11 3.03 -12.00
CA SER A 34 13.05 4.31 -11.27
C SER A 34 11.62 4.85 -11.15
N ILE A 35 10.81 4.68 -12.20
CA ILE A 35 9.42 5.10 -12.21
C ILE A 35 8.58 4.16 -11.33
N HIS A 36 8.81 2.84 -11.43
CA HIS A 36 8.18 1.85 -10.55
C HIS A 36 8.46 2.17 -9.07
N MET A 37 9.71 2.47 -8.71
CA MET A 37 10.09 2.83 -7.33
C MET A 37 9.40 4.12 -6.86
N LEU A 38 9.31 5.15 -7.71
CA LEU A 38 8.59 6.38 -7.38
C LEU A 38 7.12 6.10 -7.03
N PHE A 39 6.41 5.35 -7.88
CA PHE A 39 5.02 5.01 -7.62
C PHE A 39 4.87 4.04 -6.44
N GLY A 40 5.82 3.11 -6.25
CA GLY A 40 5.90 2.27 -5.06
C GLY A 40 6.03 3.09 -3.77
N LEU A 41 6.87 4.14 -3.77
CA LEU A 41 6.99 5.06 -2.64
C LEU A 41 5.69 5.85 -2.38
N ILE A 42 5.00 6.30 -3.43
CA ILE A 42 3.70 6.97 -3.27
C ILE A 42 2.67 6.02 -2.63
N VAL A 43 2.66 4.74 -3.01
CA VAL A 43 1.80 3.71 -2.40
C VAL A 43 2.10 3.55 -0.91
N THR A 44 3.38 3.41 -0.54
CA THR A 44 3.79 3.14 0.84
C THR A 44 3.55 4.34 1.74
N LEU A 45 3.80 5.56 1.26
CA LEU A 45 3.45 6.79 1.97
C LEU A 45 1.94 6.96 2.13
N SER A 46 1.15 6.64 1.10
CA SER A 46 -0.32 6.69 1.17
C SER A 46 -0.86 5.71 2.22
N LEU A 47 -0.34 4.48 2.24
CA LEU A 47 -0.68 3.48 3.25
C LEU A 47 -0.25 3.95 4.65
N LEU A 48 0.96 4.48 4.80
CA LEU A 48 1.50 4.96 6.08
C LEU A 48 0.63 6.08 6.65
N ILE A 49 0.24 7.08 5.85
CA ILE A 49 -0.62 8.18 6.30
C ILE A 49 -1.98 7.63 6.78
N LEU A 50 -2.61 6.73 6.00
CA LEU A 50 -3.88 6.11 6.40
C LEU A 50 -3.73 5.25 7.66
N ALA A 51 -2.60 4.57 7.81
CA ALA A 51 -2.30 3.74 8.97
C ALA A 51 -2.10 4.58 10.24
N ILE A 52 -1.42 5.73 10.13
CA ILE A 52 -1.30 6.72 11.21
C ILE A 52 -2.68 7.26 11.60
N MET A 53 -3.51 7.65 10.62
CA MET A 53 -4.88 8.08 10.91
C MET A 53 -5.70 6.99 11.62
N ALA A 54 -5.52 5.73 11.24
CA ALA A 54 -6.17 4.59 11.86
C ALA A 54 -5.69 4.32 13.29
N VAL A 55 -4.39 4.48 13.58
CA VAL A 55 -3.84 4.26 14.93
C VAL A 55 -4.44 5.22 15.97
N PHE A 56 -4.77 6.44 15.53
CA PHE A 56 -5.43 7.45 16.36
C PHE A 56 -6.97 7.35 16.35
N THR A 57 -7.55 6.36 15.66
CA THR A 57 -9.00 6.16 15.58
C THR A 57 -9.44 4.96 16.43
N ARG A 58 -10.33 5.20 17.41
CA ARG A 58 -10.91 4.12 18.23
C ARG A 58 -11.61 3.10 17.32
N GLY A 59 -11.34 1.81 17.55
CA GLY A 59 -11.83 0.70 16.71
C GLY A 59 -10.93 0.33 15.52
N LEU A 60 -9.89 1.12 15.22
CA LEU A 60 -8.94 0.83 14.13
C LEU A 60 -7.47 0.74 14.56
N ARG A 61 -7.18 0.91 15.86
CA ARG A 61 -5.81 1.02 16.37
C ARG A 61 -4.90 -0.12 15.94
N LEU A 62 -5.36 -1.37 16.13
CA LEU A 62 -4.59 -2.56 15.77
C LEU A 62 -4.33 -2.64 14.27
N LEU A 63 -5.35 -2.39 13.45
CA LEU A 63 -5.21 -2.38 11.99
C LEU A 63 -4.25 -1.29 11.52
N GLY A 64 -4.29 -0.11 12.16
CA GLY A 64 -3.32 0.97 11.94
C GLY A 64 -1.89 0.54 12.25
N ALA A 65 -1.64 -0.05 13.43
CA ALA A 65 -0.31 -0.52 13.82
C ALA A 65 0.24 -1.58 12.86
N ILE A 66 -0.57 -2.59 12.50
CA ILE A 66 -0.21 -3.61 11.50
C ILE A 66 0.16 -2.96 10.17
N SER A 67 -0.62 -1.96 9.74
CA SER A 67 -0.41 -1.32 8.44
C SER A 67 0.79 -0.37 8.42
N ILE A 68 1.19 0.20 9.57
CA ILE A 68 2.47 0.93 9.70
C ILE A 68 3.63 -0.03 9.44
N VAL A 69 3.65 -1.18 10.11
CA VAL A 69 4.68 -2.20 9.91
C VAL A 69 4.69 -2.64 8.44
N TYR A 70 3.52 -2.91 7.87
CA TYR A 70 3.39 -3.32 6.48
C TYR A 70 3.90 -2.26 5.49
N ALA A 71 3.62 -0.98 5.74
CA ALA A 71 4.10 0.13 4.91
C ALA A 71 5.63 0.23 4.87
N LEU A 72 6.33 -0.25 5.91
CA LEU A 72 7.80 -0.34 5.94
C LEU A 72 8.33 -1.62 5.28
N ILE A 73 7.61 -2.74 5.40
CA ILE A 73 8.00 -4.01 4.77
C ILE A 73 8.09 -3.86 3.25
N VAL A 74 7.12 -3.19 2.62
CA VAL A 74 7.06 -3.04 1.16
C VAL A 74 8.34 -2.43 0.55
N PRO A 75 8.83 -1.25 0.96
CA PRO A 75 10.04 -0.66 0.39
C PRO A 75 11.29 -1.43 0.81
N ILE A 76 11.38 -1.94 2.05
CA ILE A 76 12.53 -2.72 2.51
C ILE A 76 12.69 -3.98 1.65
N PHE A 77 11.60 -4.73 1.46
CA PHE A 77 11.61 -5.92 0.62
C PHE A 77 11.87 -5.56 -0.84
N GLY A 78 11.22 -4.51 -1.36
CA GLY A 78 11.40 -4.08 -2.75
C GLY A 78 12.82 -3.66 -3.11
N LEU A 79 13.51 -2.95 -2.21
CA LEU A 79 14.91 -2.53 -2.39
C LEU A 79 15.89 -3.69 -2.27
N THR A 80 15.59 -4.67 -1.42
CA THR A 80 16.45 -5.85 -1.20
C THR A 80 16.17 -6.99 -2.17
N GLN A 81 15.04 -6.96 -2.90
CA GLN A 81 14.60 -8.09 -3.71
C GLN A 81 15.66 -8.58 -4.72
N ALA A 82 16.38 -7.64 -5.35
CA ALA A 82 17.36 -7.93 -6.40
C ALA A 82 18.59 -8.71 -5.90
N THR A 83 18.82 -8.75 -4.59
CA THR A 83 19.94 -9.47 -3.98
C THR A 83 19.54 -10.82 -3.37
N LEU A 84 18.25 -11.15 -3.39
CA LEU A 84 17.72 -12.38 -2.79
C LEU A 84 17.51 -13.47 -3.83
N LEU A 85 17.94 -14.70 -3.51
CA LEU A 85 17.77 -15.92 -4.32
C LEU A 85 18.07 -15.71 -5.82
N ILE A 86 19.21 -15.08 -6.12
CA ILE A 86 19.66 -14.81 -7.50
C ILE A 86 19.78 -16.14 -8.27
N GLY A 87 19.24 -16.18 -9.49
CA GLY A 87 19.27 -17.35 -10.37
C GLY A 87 17.88 -17.89 -10.69
N SER A 88 17.77 -19.20 -10.94
CA SER A 88 16.55 -19.85 -11.43
C SER A 88 15.35 -19.77 -10.47
N MET A 89 15.60 -19.50 -9.17
CA MET A 89 14.54 -19.39 -8.15
C MET A 89 14.16 -17.95 -7.83
N HIS A 90 14.77 -16.97 -8.49
CA HIS A 90 14.54 -15.54 -8.21
C HIS A 90 13.09 -15.11 -8.46
N TRP A 91 12.37 -15.82 -9.34
CA TRP A 91 10.94 -15.59 -9.58
C TRP A 91 10.07 -15.74 -8.32
N LEU A 92 10.50 -16.53 -7.32
CA LEU A 92 9.82 -16.65 -6.02
C LEU A 92 9.84 -15.32 -5.27
N ILE A 93 10.97 -14.63 -5.29
CA ILE A 93 11.14 -13.31 -4.66
C ILE A 93 10.31 -12.26 -5.40
N GLN A 94 10.30 -12.30 -6.74
CA GLN A 94 9.48 -11.39 -7.55
C GLN A 94 7.98 -11.61 -7.31
N THR A 95 7.55 -12.86 -7.21
CA THR A 95 6.16 -13.23 -6.85
C THR A 95 5.81 -12.78 -5.43
N ALA A 96 6.71 -12.97 -4.47
CA ALA A 96 6.52 -12.50 -3.10
C ALA A 96 6.40 -10.96 -3.05
N HIS A 97 7.24 -10.22 -3.79
CA HIS A 97 7.18 -8.77 -3.85
C HIS A 97 5.85 -8.29 -4.45
N LEU A 98 5.40 -8.94 -5.53
CA LEU A 98 4.10 -8.69 -6.15
C LEU A 98 2.96 -8.88 -5.14
N LEU A 99 2.93 -9.99 -4.43
CA LEU A 99 1.89 -10.28 -3.42
C LEU A 99 1.96 -9.30 -2.25
N ILE A 100 3.16 -8.94 -1.79
CA ILE A 100 3.35 -7.92 -0.75
C ILE A 100 2.79 -6.57 -1.22
N GLY A 101 3.07 -6.17 -2.47
CA GLY A 101 2.53 -4.95 -3.08
C GLY A 101 0.99 -4.97 -3.17
N ILE A 102 0.40 -6.07 -3.63
CA ILE A 102 -1.06 -6.25 -3.68
C ILE A 102 -1.67 -6.15 -2.27
N GLY A 103 -1.02 -6.76 -1.27
CA GLY A 103 -1.45 -6.67 0.12
C GLY A 103 -1.43 -5.24 0.66
N ALA A 104 -0.48 -4.40 0.22
CA ALA A 104 -0.47 -2.98 0.58
C ALA A 104 -1.71 -2.24 0.06
N LEU A 105 -2.10 -2.51 -1.19
CA LEU A 105 -3.31 -1.93 -1.79
C LEU A 105 -4.59 -2.43 -1.10
N ALA A 106 -4.63 -3.72 -0.74
CA ALA A 106 -5.74 -4.30 0.01
C ALA A 106 -5.89 -3.64 1.40
N LEU A 107 -4.79 -3.49 2.16
CA LEU A 107 -4.80 -2.81 3.45
C LEU A 107 -5.24 -1.36 3.33
N MET A 108 -4.78 -0.65 2.30
CA MET A 108 -5.19 0.72 2.01
C MET A 108 -6.70 0.83 1.79
N ALA A 109 -7.28 -0.09 1.01
CA ALA A 109 -8.71 -0.15 0.75
C ALA A 109 -9.50 -0.46 2.04
N VAL A 110 -9.06 -1.43 2.83
CA VAL A 110 -9.72 -1.84 4.08
C VAL A 110 -9.70 -0.72 5.12
N ILE A 111 -8.54 -0.10 5.37
CA ILE A 111 -8.42 1.00 6.35
C ILE A 111 -9.31 2.16 5.95
N SER A 112 -9.21 2.62 4.69
CA SER A 112 -9.96 3.79 4.24
C SER A 112 -11.47 3.55 4.27
N ALA A 113 -11.94 2.36 3.88
CA ALA A 113 -13.36 2.01 3.97
C ALA A 113 -13.88 2.01 5.41
N ARG A 114 -13.15 1.38 6.33
CA ARG A 114 -13.55 1.32 7.75
C ARG A 114 -13.47 2.69 8.42
N TYR A 115 -12.43 3.48 8.13
CA TYR A 115 -12.27 4.83 8.66
C TYR A 115 -13.44 5.75 8.26
N LEU A 116 -13.82 5.72 6.98
CA LEU A 116 -14.94 6.53 6.48
C LEU A 116 -16.27 6.12 7.13
N ARG A 117 -16.52 4.81 7.29
CA ARG A 117 -17.73 4.30 7.95
C ARG A 117 -17.84 4.79 9.39
N LEU A 118 -16.78 4.68 10.19
CA LEU A 118 -16.78 5.13 11.58
C LEU A 118 -17.04 6.64 11.71
N LYS A 119 -16.47 7.45 10.82
CA LYS A 119 -16.70 8.90 10.83
C LYS A 119 -18.14 9.28 10.45
N GLN A 120 -18.77 8.54 9.54
CA GLN A 120 -20.18 8.73 9.20
C GLN A 120 -21.10 8.39 10.37
N THR A 121 -20.85 7.28 11.07
CA THR A 121 -21.65 6.89 12.26
C THR A 121 -21.55 7.92 13.39
N VAL A 122 -20.36 8.46 13.67
CA VAL A 122 -20.21 9.52 14.68
C VAL A 122 -20.98 10.77 14.28
N ALA A 123 -20.89 11.18 13.01
CA ALA A 123 -21.60 12.36 12.51
C ALA A 123 -23.12 12.23 12.55
N SER A 124 -23.68 11.03 12.35
CA SER A 124 -25.13 10.81 12.46
C SER A 124 -25.61 10.85 13.92
N VAL A 125 -24.82 10.33 14.86
CA VAL A 125 -25.16 10.38 16.30
C VAL A 125 -25.14 11.80 16.83
N THR A 126 -24.16 12.64 16.44
CA THR A 126 -24.09 14.04 16.91
C THR A 126 -25.16 14.96 16.32
N ARG A 127 -25.89 14.53 15.28
CA ARG A 127 -26.97 15.32 14.65
C ARG A 127 -28.37 15.01 15.20
N GLN A 128 -28.49 14.01 16.08
CA GLN A 128 -29.71 13.69 16.82
C GLN A 128 -29.63 14.35 18.20
#